data_AF-M3C1N4-F1
#
_entry.id   AF-M3C1N4-F1
#
_cell.length_a   1.000
_cell.length_b   1.000
_cell.length_c   1.000
_cell.angle_alpha   90.00
_cell.angle_beta   90.00
_cell.angle_gamma   90.00
#
_symmetry.space_group_name_H-M   'P 1'
#
loop_
_entity.id
_entity.type
_entity.pdbx_description
1 polymer ?
#
loop_
_entity_poly.entity_id
_entity_poly.type
_entity_poly.pdbx_seq_one_letter_code
_entity_poly.pdbx_strand_id
1 'polypeptide(L)'
;MKGRLLLDRRLPAGSPLLEIDRTVKTEIFRPWNFTPSVWNEHPSLGRVDKLWDEKAGKCYKYHFFMIPIDQGAPYGLDPRTNVVFKDMPGPVSEGFPVMLEAIHHLHCLDALRRKLFMNREWYKENWATFANPGIEDAHTSHCLDMIRQVLTCRADIGILGWKWVAVSNNLPDFARPHQCVSYASVLDWAQKHAMPEMFQAYEKHQAPPSDAIFADWELFHGDLGDLNRWLTPASHKTGGEEKHT
;
A
#
# COMPACT_ATOMS: atom_id res chain seq x y z
N MET A 1 4.17 -30.85 -14.61
CA MET A 1 4.02 -29.61 -15.41
C MET A 1 4.85 -28.52 -14.74
N LYS A 2 5.79 -27.89 -15.43
CA LYS A 2 6.65 -26.83 -14.85
C LYS A 2 5.77 -25.63 -14.52
N GLY A 3 5.58 -25.36 -13.22
CA GLY A 3 4.87 -24.17 -12.74
C GLY A 3 5.54 -22.92 -13.29
N ARG A 4 4.86 -22.21 -14.18
CA ARG A 4 5.30 -20.91 -14.65
C ARG A 4 4.98 -19.92 -13.53
N LEU A 5 6.01 -19.45 -12.84
CA LEU A 5 5.90 -18.37 -11.85
C LEU A 5 5.22 -17.17 -12.53
N LEU A 6 4.11 -16.71 -11.96
CA LEU A 6 3.28 -15.66 -12.54
C LEU A 6 4.02 -14.32 -12.71
N LEU A 7 5.18 -14.15 -12.08
CA LEU A 7 5.96 -12.90 -12.07
C LEU A 7 7.48 -13.16 -11.82
N ASP A 8 8.12 -14.12 -12.50
CA ASP A 8 9.59 -14.24 -12.39
C ASP A 8 10.28 -13.19 -13.26
N ARG A 9 10.65 -12.06 -12.64
CA ARG A 9 11.49 -11.05 -13.27
C ARG A 9 12.84 -11.66 -13.57
N ARG A 10 13.14 -11.81 -14.87
CA ARG A 10 14.47 -12.19 -15.33
C ARG A 10 15.44 -11.08 -14.97
N LEU A 11 16.30 -11.37 -14.00
CA LEU A 11 17.37 -10.47 -13.58
C LEU A 11 18.62 -10.72 -14.45
N PRO A 12 19.42 -9.67 -14.72
CA PRO A 12 20.71 -9.81 -15.38
C PRO A 12 21.66 -10.70 -14.58
N ALA A 13 22.58 -11.39 -15.28
CA ALA A 13 23.66 -12.12 -14.61
C ALA A 13 24.52 -11.16 -13.78
N GLY A 14 24.85 -11.55 -12.54
CA GLY A 14 25.61 -10.71 -11.61
C GLY A 14 24.81 -9.57 -10.96
N SER A 15 23.49 -9.51 -11.18
CA SER A 15 22.61 -8.57 -10.48
C SER A 15 22.66 -8.77 -8.96
N PRO A 16 22.85 -7.71 -8.15
CA PRO A 16 22.78 -7.83 -6.68
C PRO A 16 21.38 -8.23 -6.20
N LEU A 17 20.34 -8.03 -7.02
CA LEU A 17 18.97 -8.44 -6.69
C LEU A 17 18.78 -9.97 -6.72
N LEU A 18 19.76 -10.72 -7.27
CA LEU A 18 19.74 -12.19 -7.22
C LEU A 18 19.89 -12.73 -5.79
N GLU A 19 20.36 -11.91 -4.85
CA GLU A 19 20.49 -12.27 -3.43
C GLU A 19 19.15 -12.27 -2.68
N ILE A 20 18.11 -11.64 -3.27
CA ILE A 20 16.77 -11.63 -2.68
C ILE A 20 16.14 -13.02 -2.85
N ASP A 21 15.65 -13.61 -1.75
CA ASP A 21 14.84 -14.83 -1.80
C ASP A 21 13.54 -14.55 -2.55
N ARG A 22 13.36 -15.23 -3.68
CA ARG A 22 12.19 -15.10 -4.57
C ARG A 22 11.25 -16.31 -4.48
N THR A 23 11.41 -17.14 -3.46
CA THR A 23 10.52 -18.29 -3.22
C THR A 23 9.11 -17.81 -2.90
N VAL A 24 8.13 -18.26 -3.68
CA VAL A 24 6.72 -17.93 -3.44
C VAL A 24 6.23 -18.70 -2.22
N LYS A 25 5.70 -17.97 -1.23
CA LYS A 25 5.02 -18.53 -0.06
C LYS A 25 3.52 -18.30 -0.18
N THR A 26 2.75 -19.23 0.38
CA THR A 26 1.30 -19.05 0.55
C THR A 26 1.06 -18.48 1.92
N GLU A 27 0.40 -17.33 1.98
CA GLU A 27 0.02 -16.62 3.20
C GLU A 27 -1.50 -16.47 3.19
N ILE A 28 -2.15 -16.76 4.31
CA ILE A 28 -3.59 -16.51 4.48
C ILE A 28 -3.71 -15.14 5.15
N PHE A 29 -4.33 -14.19 4.46
CA PHE A 29 -4.62 -12.88 5.04
C PHE A 29 -5.68 -12.98 6.12
N ARG A 30 -5.60 -12.08 7.10
CA ARG A 30 -6.59 -12.02 8.18
C ARG A 30 -7.98 -11.70 7.60
N PRO A 31 -9.05 -12.27 8.16
CA PRO A 31 -10.41 -11.93 7.76
C PRO A 31 -10.72 -10.46 8.04
N TRP A 32 -11.80 -9.96 7.43
CA TRP A 32 -12.30 -8.62 7.71
C TRP A 32 -12.59 -8.46 9.20
N ASN A 33 -12.07 -7.39 9.80
CA ASN A 33 -12.22 -7.12 11.21
C ASN A 33 -12.33 -5.60 11.40
N PHE A 34 -13.37 -5.15 12.09
CA PHE A 34 -13.61 -3.73 12.36
C PHE A 34 -12.69 -3.17 13.45
N THR A 35 -12.08 -4.04 14.26
CA THR A 35 -11.01 -3.67 15.19
C THR A 35 -9.70 -3.50 14.41
N PRO A 36 -9.06 -2.32 14.46
CA PRO A 36 -7.81 -2.10 13.77
C PRO A 36 -6.70 -3.04 14.25
N SER A 37 -5.89 -3.53 13.31
CA SER A 37 -4.61 -4.15 13.62
C SER A 37 -3.58 -3.07 13.99
N VAL A 38 -2.40 -3.50 14.42
CA VAL A 38 -1.27 -2.59 14.70
C VAL A 38 -0.81 -1.79 13.47
N TRP A 39 -1.15 -2.24 12.25
CA TRP A 39 -0.77 -1.57 11.00
C TRP A 39 -1.69 -0.42 10.62
N ASN A 40 -2.88 -0.36 11.20
CA ASN A 40 -3.94 0.56 10.80
C ASN A 40 -4.72 1.12 12.00
N GLU A 41 -4.11 1.04 13.18
CA GLU A 41 -4.57 1.71 14.40
C GLU A 41 -4.46 3.23 14.31
N HIS A 42 -5.16 3.92 15.21
CA HIS A 42 -5.16 5.37 15.25
C HIS A 42 -3.76 5.93 15.61
N PRO A 43 -3.23 6.94 14.87
CA PRO A 43 -1.89 7.48 15.09
C PRO A 43 -1.60 8.00 16.50
N SER A 44 -2.63 8.43 17.25
CA SER A 44 -2.47 8.90 18.63
C SER A 44 -1.93 7.83 19.60
N LEU A 45 -1.99 6.55 19.23
CA LEU A 45 -1.37 5.47 20.00
C LEU A 45 0.16 5.43 19.82
N GLY A 46 0.69 6.12 18.80
CA GLY A 46 2.13 6.32 18.54
C GLY A 46 2.89 5.12 17.98
N ARG A 47 2.30 3.91 17.96
CA ARG A 47 3.00 2.68 17.55
C ARG A 47 2.94 2.45 16.04
N VAL A 48 1.83 2.81 15.39
CA VAL A 48 1.63 2.65 13.94
C VAL A 48 2.72 3.34 13.11
N ASP A 49 3.05 4.60 13.39
CA ASP A 49 4.03 5.33 12.57
C ASP A 49 5.42 4.69 12.66
N LYS A 50 5.81 4.24 13.87
CA LYS A 50 7.05 3.49 14.09
C LYS A 50 7.05 2.15 13.34
N LEU A 51 5.92 1.43 13.32
CA LEU A 51 5.81 0.18 12.59
C LEU A 51 5.97 0.38 11.08
N TRP A 52 5.34 1.42 10.52
CA TRP A 52 5.52 1.76 9.11
C TRP A 52 6.99 2.16 8.81
N ASP A 53 7.62 2.92 9.70
CA ASP A 53 9.04 3.30 9.56
C ASP A 53 9.98 2.09 9.58
N GLU A 54 9.83 1.21 10.58
CA GLU A 54 10.78 0.13 10.85
C GLU A 54 10.51 -1.14 10.05
N LYS A 55 9.24 -1.44 9.76
CA LYS A 55 8.82 -2.74 9.22
C LYS A 55 8.23 -2.66 7.81
N ALA A 56 7.65 -1.53 7.42
CA ALA A 56 7.22 -1.29 6.03
C ALA A 56 8.29 -0.60 5.18
N GLY A 57 9.51 -0.44 5.71
CA GLY A 57 10.66 0.03 4.96
C GLY A 57 10.68 1.54 4.68
N LYS A 58 9.84 2.34 5.35
CA LYS A 58 9.81 3.81 5.22
C LYS A 58 11.05 4.52 5.79
N CYS A 59 11.85 3.85 6.62
CA CYS A 59 13.09 4.42 7.10
C CYS A 59 14.05 4.72 5.93
N TYR A 60 14.44 5.99 5.78
CA TYR A 60 15.38 6.46 4.76
C TYR A 60 16.70 5.66 4.69
N LYS A 61 17.06 4.95 5.76
CA LYS A 61 18.25 4.08 5.83
C LYS A 61 18.20 2.89 4.87
N TYR A 62 17.00 2.41 4.50
CA TYR A 62 16.82 1.24 3.61
C TYR A 62 16.41 1.64 2.19
N HIS A 63 16.18 2.93 1.97
CA HIS A 63 15.58 3.43 0.74
C HIS A 63 16.53 3.41 -0.45
N PHE A 64 17.81 3.67 -0.22
CA PHE A 64 18.74 3.93 -1.30
C PHE A 64 19.92 2.99 -1.23
N PHE A 65 20.28 2.46 -2.40
CA PHE A 65 21.54 1.78 -2.63
C PHE A 65 22.10 2.22 -3.99
N MET A 66 23.33 1.84 -4.26
CA MET A 66 24.03 2.23 -5.48
C MET A 66 24.09 1.04 -6.45
N ILE A 67 23.74 1.27 -7.71
CA ILE A 67 24.07 0.38 -8.81
C ILE A 67 25.28 0.98 -9.56
N PRO A 68 26.40 0.25 -9.70
CA PRO A 68 27.54 0.69 -10.51
C PRO A 68 27.12 1.12 -11.93
N ILE A 69 27.79 2.11 -12.51
CA ILE A 69 27.41 2.66 -13.82
C ILE A 69 27.33 1.55 -14.89
N ASP A 70 28.32 0.67 -14.92
CA ASP A 70 28.44 -0.44 -15.87
C ASP A 70 27.35 -1.52 -15.71
N GLN A 71 26.66 -1.54 -14.57
CA GLN A 71 25.55 -2.44 -14.27
C GLN A 71 24.17 -1.81 -14.44
N GLY A 72 24.08 -0.52 -14.77
CA GLY A 72 22.81 0.21 -14.83
C GLY A 72 21.92 -0.12 -16.03
N ALA A 73 22.54 -0.39 -17.19
CA ALA A 73 21.83 -0.52 -18.47
C ALA A 73 20.71 -1.58 -18.48
N PRO A 74 20.88 -2.79 -17.89
CA PRO A 74 19.81 -3.78 -17.86
C PRO A 74 18.57 -3.38 -17.06
N TYR A 75 18.70 -2.41 -16.16
CA TYR A 75 17.57 -1.82 -15.42
C TYR A 75 16.96 -0.62 -16.14
N GLY A 76 17.47 -0.27 -17.33
CA GLY A 76 17.09 0.92 -18.10
C GLY A 76 17.72 2.21 -17.59
N LEU A 77 18.81 2.14 -16.83
CA LEU A 77 19.54 3.32 -16.34
C LEU A 77 20.60 3.74 -17.38
N ASP A 78 20.61 5.03 -17.74
CA ASP A 78 21.59 5.62 -18.65
C ASP A 78 22.24 6.84 -17.96
N PRO A 79 23.58 6.90 -17.82
CA PRO A 79 24.26 7.99 -17.11
C PRO A 79 24.07 9.36 -17.77
N ARG A 80 23.58 9.42 -19.03
CA ARG A 80 23.28 10.67 -19.73
C ARG A 80 21.92 11.25 -19.35
N THR A 81 21.01 10.43 -18.84
CA THR A 81 19.64 10.86 -18.50
C THR A 81 19.30 10.69 -17.03
N ASN A 82 19.94 9.74 -16.36
CA ASN A 82 19.74 9.44 -14.95
C ASN A 82 20.77 10.13 -14.06
N VAL A 83 20.38 10.35 -12.81
CA VAL A 83 21.28 10.88 -11.77
C VAL A 83 22.38 9.86 -11.50
N VAL A 84 23.62 10.33 -11.42
CA VAL A 84 24.79 9.55 -11.01
C VAL A 84 25.44 10.26 -9.84
N PHE A 85 25.68 9.53 -8.75
CA PHE A 85 26.50 10.03 -7.65
C PHE A 85 27.94 9.62 -7.88
N LYS A 86 28.86 10.50 -7.53
CA LYS A 86 30.31 10.32 -7.63
C LYS A 86 30.95 10.53 -6.26
N ASP A 87 32.17 10.03 -6.11
CA ASP A 87 33.00 10.21 -4.92
C ASP A 87 32.33 9.75 -3.62
N MET A 88 31.46 8.73 -3.72
CA MET A 88 30.74 8.18 -2.58
C MET A 88 31.66 7.30 -1.71
N PRO A 89 31.57 7.41 -0.37
CA PRO A 89 32.25 6.49 0.51
C PRO A 89 31.58 5.10 0.45
N GLY A 90 32.33 4.06 0.11
CA GLY A 90 31.82 2.68 0.07
C GLY A 90 32.41 1.84 -1.06
N PRO A 91 31.90 0.61 -1.25
CA PRO A 91 32.38 -0.31 -2.29
C PRO A 91 32.06 0.16 -3.72
N VAL A 92 31.09 1.06 -3.88
CA VAL A 92 30.71 1.68 -5.15
C VAL A 92 30.91 3.19 -5.01
N SER A 93 32.02 3.71 -5.56
CA SER A 93 32.37 5.13 -5.50
C SER A 93 31.60 5.99 -6.52
N GLU A 94 31.13 5.37 -7.61
CA GLU A 94 30.34 6.02 -8.66
C GLU A 94 29.21 5.11 -9.14
N GLY A 95 27.99 5.63 -9.21
CA GLY A 95 26.84 4.83 -9.63
C GLY A 95 25.51 5.57 -9.63
N PHE A 96 24.44 4.84 -9.92
CA PHE A 96 23.07 5.32 -9.84
C PHE A 96 22.53 5.14 -8.42
N PRO A 97 22.07 6.20 -7.74
CA PRO A 97 21.25 6.04 -6.56
C PRO A 97 19.90 5.45 -6.98
N VAL A 98 19.50 4.35 -6.35
CA VAL A 98 18.27 3.62 -6.68
C VAL A 98 17.52 3.16 -5.43
N MET A 99 16.23 2.92 -5.58
CA MET A 99 15.34 2.33 -4.57
C MET A 99 14.62 1.10 -5.14
N LEU A 100 14.21 0.16 -4.28
CA LEU A 100 13.29 -0.91 -4.67
C LEU A 100 11.86 -0.38 -4.81
N GLU A 101 11.15 -0.74 -5.90
CA GLU A 101 9.76 -0.33 -6.11
C GLU A 101 8.83 -0.76 -4.96
N ALA A 102 9.04 -1.95 -4.36
CA ALA A 102 8.28 -2.38 -3.19
C ALA A 102 8.33 -1.37 -2.02
N ILE A 103 9.49 -0.76 -1.80
CA ILE A 103 9.69 0.25 -0.76
C ILE A 103 9.02 1.56 -1.17
N HIS A 104 9.13 1.96 -2.44
CA HIS A 104 8.44 3.13 -2.97
C HIS A 104 6.91 3.00 -2.89
N HIS A 105 6.35 1.83 -3.22
CA HIS A 105 4.91 1.55 -3.11
C HIS A 105 4.42 1.75 -1.68
N LEU A 106 5.14 1.23 -0.68
CA LEU A 106 4.78 1.40 0.74
C LEU A 106 4.97 2.84 1.23
N HIS A 107 5.99 3.55 0.75
CA HIS A 107 6.16 4.98 1.01
C HIS A 107 4.95 5.79 0.49
N CYS A 108 4.52 5.54 -0.74
CA CYS A 108 3.33 6.19 -1.32
C CYS A 108 2.06 5.83 -0.55
N LEU A 109 1.88 4.56 -0.19
CA LEU A 109 0.70 4.12 0.58
C LEU A 109 0.64 4.78 1.97
N ASP A 110 1.78 4.94 2.66
CA ASP A 110 1.84 5.70 3.93
C ASP A 110 1.51 7.19 3.72
N ALA A 111 1.98 7.79 2.62
CA ALA A 111 1.66 9.16 2.29
C ALA A 111 0.15 9.34 2.07
N LEU A 112 -0.51 8.39 1.39
CA LEU A 112 -1.96 8.38 1.20
C LEU A 112 -2.69 8.21 2.55
N ARG A 113 -2.26 7.26 3.39
CA ARG A 113 -2.78 7.04 4.75
C ARG A 113 -2.86 8.34 5.54
N ARG A 114 -1.81 9.16 5.45
CA ARG A 114 -1.67 10.39 6.24
C ARG A 114 -2.36 11.61 5.63
N LYS A 115 -2.60 11.63 4.32
CA LYS A 115 -3.01 12.86 3.59
C LYS A 115 -4.41 12.80 2.99
N LEU A 116 -4.97 11.62 2.71
CA LEU A 116 -6.27 11.52 2.02
C LEU A 116 -7.48 11.98 2.85
N PHE A 117 -7.33 12.18 4.18
CA PHE A 117 -8.41 12.69 5.03
C PHE A 117 -8.98 14.04 4.55
N MET A 118 -8.19 14.84 3.84
CA MET A 118 -8.59 16.16 3.32
C MET A 118 -9.76 16.11 2.33
N ASN A 119 -10.03 14.97 1.72
CA ASN A 119 -11.11 14.82 0.74
C ASN A 119 -12.44 14.37 1.38
N ARG A 120 -12.43 13.95 2.65
CA ARG A 120 -13.55 13.27 3.30
C ARG A 120 -14.81 14.14 3.39
N GLU A 121 -14.66 15.41 3.78
CA GLU A 121 -15.81 16.31 3.92
C GLU A 121 -16.47 16.63 2.57
N TRP A 122 -15.69 16.75 1.48
CA TRP A 122 -16.25 16.93 0.14
C TRP A 122 -17.11 15.73 -0.27
N TYR A 123 -16.61 14.50 -0.11
CA TYR A 123 -17.34 13.29 -0.50
C TYR A 123 -18.57 13.03 0.38
N LYS A 124 -18.51 13.40 1.66
CA LYS A 124 -19.65 13.35 2.59
C LYS A 124 -20.81 14.24 2.14
N GLU A 125 -20.51 15.38 1.53
CA GLU A 125 -21.52 16.32 1.03
C GLU A 125 -22.05 15.99 -0.37
N ASN A 126 -21.25 15.28 -1.18
CA ASN A 126 -21.50 15.14 -2.62
C ASN A 126 -21.86 13.72 -3.08
N TRP A 127 -21.87 12.71 -2.19
CA TRP A 127 -22.32 11.35 -2.52
C TRP A 127 -23.71 11.03 -1.98
N ALA A 128 -24.53 10.39 -2.81
CA ALA A 128 -25.92 10.01 -2.48
C ALA A 128 -26.01 8.96 -1.34
N THR A 129 -24.93 8.22 -1.10
CA THR A 129 -24.80 7.23 -0.02
C THR A 129 -23.43 7.38 0.61
N PHE A 130 -23.41 7.91 1.83
CA PHE A 130 -22.21 7.94 2.68
C PHE A 130 -22.54 7.12 3.93
N ALA A 131 -21.76 6.09 4.24
CA ALA A 131 -22.02 5.33 5.45
C ALA A 131 -21.71 6.18 6.69
N ASN A 132 -22.05 5.64 7.85
CA ASN A 132 -21.74 6.31 9.10
C ASN A 132 -20.21 6.55 9.24
N PRO A 133 -19.73 7.76 9.61
CA PRO A 133 -18.33 8.10 9.86
C PRO A 133 -17.44 6.99 10.46
N GLY A 134 -17.88 6.32 11.53
CA GLY A 134 -17.08 5.27 12.16
C GLY A 134 -16.89 4.02 11.28
N ILE A 135 -17.89 3.69 10.46
CA ILE A 135 -17.82 2.58 9.49
C ILE A 135 -16.89 2.97 8.33
N GLU A 136 -16.99 4.18 7.82
CA GLU A 136 -16.14 4.68 6.73
C GLU A 136 -14.66 4.72 7.12
N ASP A 137 -14.37 5.18 8.34
CA ASP A 137 -13.00 5.27 8.85
C ASP A 137 -12.41 3.86 9.05
N ALA A 138 -13.17 2.94 9.64
CA ALA A 138 -12.78 1.53 9.77
C ALA A 138 -12.58 0.87 8.39
N HIS A 139 -13.50 1.12 7.45
CA HIS A 139 -13.46 0.50 6.13
C HIS A 139 -12.27 0.98 5.30
N THR A 140 -12.04 2.29 5.28
CA THR A 140 -10.90 2.92 4.61
C THR A 140 -9.59 2.43 5.20
N SER A 141 -9.49 2.39 6.54
CA SER A 141 -8.31 1.91 7.26
C SER A 141 -8.01 0.44 6.95
N HIS A 142 -9.03 -0.41 6.91
CA HIS A 142 -8.86 -1.82 6.55
C HIS A 142 -8.45 -2.00 5.08
N CYS A 143 -9.07 -1.27 4.15
CA CYS A 143 -8.70 -1.32 2.73
C CYS A 143 -7.23 -0.93 2.54
N LEU A 144 -6.76 0.10 3.25
CA LEU A 144 -5.36 0.50 3.21
C LEU A 144 -4.42 -0.60 3.71
N ASP A 145 -4.75 -1.27 4.81
CA ASP A 145 -3.95 -2.39 5.31
C ASP A 145 -3.99 -3.60 4.36
N MET A 146 -5.13 -3.90 3.75
CA MET A 146 -5.25 -4.96 2.75
C MET A 146 -4.37 -4.68 1.52
N ILE A 147 -4.33 -3.44 1.04
CA ILE A 147 -3.42 -3.06 -0.04
C ILE A 147 -1.96 -3.21 0.41
N ARG A 148 -1.61 -2.79 1.63
CA ARG A 148 -0.27 -3.01 2.20
C ARG A 148 0.09 -4.50 2.18
N GLN A 149 -0.80 -5.38 2.62
CA GLN A 149 -0.60 -6.83 2.62
C GLN A 149 -0.34 -7.37 1.22
N VAL A 150 -1.12 -6.96 0.22
CA VAL A 150 -0.91 -7.34 -1.20
C VAL A 150 0.43 -6.83 -1.73
N LEU A 151 0.79 -5.58 -1.45
CA LEU A 151 2.07 -4.99 -1.89
C LEU A 151 3.27 -5.69 -1.26
N THR A 152 3.17 -6.13 0.00
CA THR A 152 4.23 -6.92 0.64
C THR A 152 4.26 -8.38 0.14
N CYS A 153 3.09 -8.97 -0.14
CA CYS A 153 2.99 -10.34 -0.66
C CYS A 153 3.52 -10.44 -2.09
N ARG A 154 3.35 -9.38 -2.88
CA ARG A 154 3.87 -9.23 -4.24
C ARG A 154 4.90 -8.10 -4.30
N ALA A 155 5.89 -8.15 -3.41
CA ALA A 155 6.94 -7.15 -3.34
C ALA A 155 7.66 -7.01 -4.69
N ASP A 156 7.51 -5.83 -5.32
CA ASP A 156 8.16 -5.53 -6.59
C ASP A 156 9.65 -5.22 -6.37
N ILE A 157 10.51 -6.12 -6.82
CA ILE A 157 11.98 -5.94 -6.82
C ILE A 157 12.47 -5.06 -7.99
N GLY A 158 11.54 -4.35 -8.63
CA GLY A 158 11.68 -3.09 -9.36
C GLY A 158 12.85 -2.20 -8.94
N ILE A 159 13.50 -1.55 -9.90
CA ILE A 159 14.49 -0.51 -9.60
C ILE A 159 13.90 0.84 -9.99
N LEU A 160 13.71 1.70 -8.99
CA LEU A 160 13.35 3.10 -9.14
C LEU A 160 14.62 3.95 -9.11
N GLY A 161 14.89 4.68 -10.18
CA GLY A 161 15.99 5.63 -10.27
C GLY A 161 15.50 7.09 -10.38
N TRP A 162 16.43 8.02 -10.57
CA TRP A 162 16.14 9.44 -10.75
C TRP A 162 16.59 9.93 -12.12
N LYS A 163 15.87 10.91 -12.68
CA LYS A 163 16.24 11.62 -13.92
C LYS A 163 16.44 13.10 -13.65
N TRP A 164 17.37 13.70 -14.40
CA TRP A 164 17.55 15.16 -14.42
C TRP A 164 16.38 15.81 -15.16
N VAL A 165 15.82 16.87 -14.58
CA VAL A 165 14.76 17.68 -15.21
C VAL A 165 15.14 19.15 -15.36
N ALA A 166 16.16 19.60 -14.64
CA ALA A 166 16.88 20.85 -14.87
C ALA A 166 18.25 20.79 -14.16
N VAL A 167 19.07 21.83 -14.34
CA VAL A 167 20.30 21.99 -13.55
C VAL A 167 19.93 21.98 -12.05
N SER A 168 20.59 21.11 -11.30
CA SER A 168 20.35 20.90 -9.86
C SER A 168 18.96 20.37 -9.46
N ASN A 169 18.12 19.95 -10.43
CA ASN A 169 16.80 19.37 -10.15
C ASN A 169 16.67 17.98 -10.78
N ASN A 170 16.21 17.02 -9.98
CA ASN A 170 15.89 15.67 -10.43
C ASN A 170 14.53 15.23 -9.88
N LEU A 171 13.91 14.26 -10.57
CA LEU A 171 12.67 13.63 -10.14
C LEU A 171 12.81 12.10 -10.24
N PRO A 172 12.06 11.35 -9.41
CA PRO A 172 11.93 9.91 -9.57
C PRO A 172 11.43 9.57 -10.98
N ASP A 173 12.05 8.56 -11.59
CA ASP A 173 11.70 8.11 -12.94
C ASP A 173 10.72 6.96 -12.87
N PHE A 174 9.41 7.26 -12.89
CA PHE A 174 8.35 6.25 -12.86
C PHE A 174 8.10 5.59 -14.24
N ALA A 175 8.60 6.17 -15.33
CA ALA A 175 8.39 5.66 -16.68
C ALA A 175 9.41 4.54 -17.00
N ARG A 176 9.25 3.38 -16.35
CA ARG A 176 10.21 2.27 -16.40
C ARG A 176 9.54 0.96 -16.84
N PRO A 177 10.33 -0.05 -17.23
CA PRO A 177 9.78 -1.38 -17.52
C PRO A 177 9.28 -2.09 -16.25
N HIS A 178 7.97 -2.39 -16.21
CA HIS A 178 7.34 -3.24 -15.19
C HIS A 178 6.89 -4.57 -15.80
N GLN A 179 6.80 -5.60 -14.97
CA GLN A 179 6.20 -6.88 -15.36
C GLN A 179 4.85 -7.01 -14.68
N CYS A 180 3.79 -7.04 -15.48
CA CYS A 180 2.42 -7.05 -14.98
C CYS A 180 1.63 -8.18 -15.63
N VAL A 181 0.65 -8.70 -14.89
CA VAL A 181 -0.45 -9.46 -15.51
C VAL A 181 -1.26 -8.49 -16.38
N SER A 182 -1.77 -8.95 -17.52
CA SER A 182 -2.63 -8.13 -18.37
C SER A 182 -3.93 -7.78 -17.64
N TYR A 183 -4.05 -6.53 -17.19
CA TYR A 183 -5.26 -6.05 -16.52
C TYR A 183 -6.48 -6.12 -17.43
N ALA A 184 -6.31 -5.83 -18.73
CA ALA A 184 -7.37 -5.98 -19.71
C ALA A 184 -7.89 -7.43 -19.80
N SER A 185 -7.00 -8.43 -19.72
CA SER A 185 -7.42 -9.84 -19.72
C SER A 185 -8.18 -10.22 -18.45
N VAL A 186 -7.75 -9.70 -17.30
CA VAL A 186 -8.46 -9.90 -16.02
C VAL A 186 -9.85 -9.25 -16.07
N LEU A 187 -9.93 -8.03 -16.62
CA LEU A 187 -11.19 -7.29 -16.72
C LEU A 187 -12.15 -7.95 -17.71
N ASP A 188 -11.69 -8.36 -18.88
CA ASP A 188 -12.48 -9.09 -19.87
C ASP A 188 -13.05 -10.39 -19.27
N TRP A 189 -12.23 -11.14 -18.53
CA TRP A 189 -12.71 -12.32 -17.82
C TRP A 189 -13.76 -11.96 -16.77
N ALA A 190 -13.52 -10.95 -15.93
CA ALA A 190 -14.48 -10.54 -14.89
C ALA A 190 -15.82 -10.09 -15.47
N GLN A 191 -15.80 -9.31 -16.57
CA GLN A 191 -17.00 -8.83 -17.26
C GLN A 191 -17.83 -9.99 -17.84
N LYS A 192 -17.19 -10.96 -18.48
CA LYS A 192 -17.86 -12.15 -19.04
C LYS A 192 -18.54 -13.03 -17.99
N HIS A 193 -18.12 -12.93 -16.73
CA HIS A 193 -18.63 -13.72 -15.61
C HIS A 193 -19.34 -12.85 -14.56
N ALA A 194 -19.69 -11.60 -14.90
CA ALA A 194 -20.36 -10.69 -14.00
C ALA A 194 -21.76 -11.21 -13.64
N MET A 195 -22.16 -11.03 -12.38
CA MET A 195 -23.52 -11.32 -11.94
C MET A 195 -24.52 -10.35 -12.60
N PRO A 196 -25.78 -10.75 -12.79
CA PRO A 196 -26.82 -9.86 -13.29
C PRO A 196 -26.99 -8.61 -12.42
N GLU A 197 -27.38 -7.49 -13.01
CA GLU A 197 -27.52 -6.19 -12.33
C GLU A 197 -28.43 -6.24 -11.07
N MET A 198 -29.41 -7.15 -11.06
CA MET A 198 -30.33 -7.35 -9.94
C MET A 198 -29.75 -8.19 -8.79
N PHE A 199 -28.45 -8.50 -8.77
CA PHE A 199 -27.81 -9.36 -7.75
C PHE A 199 -28.16 -8.95 -6.30
N GLN A 200 -28.20 -7.65 -6.00
CA GLN A 200 -28.53 -7.16 -4.65
C GLN A 200 -29.93 -7.60 -4.17
N ALA A 201 -30.88 -7.80 -5.09
CA ALA A 201 -32.20 -8.32 -4.75
C ALA A 201 -32.14 -9.81 -4.36
N TYR A 202 -31.25 -10.58 -5.00
CA TYR A 202 -31.03 -11.98 -4.66
C TYR A 202 -30.32 -12.14 -3.33
N GLU A 203 -29.33 -11.31 -3.03
CA GLU A 203 -28.54 -11.33 -1.79
C GLU A 203 -29.43 -11.17 -0.54
N LYS A 204 -30.37 -10.21 -0.56
CA LYS A 204 -31.25 -9.90 0.59
C LYS A 204 -32.19 -11.04 1.01
N HIS A 205 -32.38 -12.05 0.17
CA HIS A 205 -33.29 -13.17 0.42
C HIS A 205 -32.56 -14.49 0.65
N GLN A 206 -31.23 -14.49 0.78
CA GLN A 206 -30.47 -15.70 1.08
C GLN A 206 -30.57 -16.03 2.57
N ALA A 207 -30.89 -17.29 2.87
CA ALA A 207 -30.68 -17.89 4.18
C ALA A 207 -29.48 -18.85 4.10
N PRO A 208 -28.64 -18.93 5.14
CA PRO A 208 -27.59 -19.93 5.16
C PRO A 208 -28.21 -21.33 5.10
N PRO A 209 -27.54 -22.32 4.46
CA PRO A 209 -28.01 -23.70 4.48
C PRO A 209 -28.02 -24.23 5.93
N SER A 210 -28.84 -25.26 6.18
CA SER A 210 -29.05 -25.79 7.54
C SER A 210 -27.79 -26.39 8.17
N ASP A 211 -26.82 -26.77 7.34
CA ASP A 211 -25.51 -27.31 7.71
C ASP A 211 -24.38 -26.29 7.56
N ALA A 212 -24.71 -24.99 7.48
CA ALA A 212 -23.72 -23.93 7.39
C ALA A 212 -22.74 -23.99 8.57
N ILE A 213 -21.44 -24.08 8.24
CA ILE A 213 -20.36 -23.86 9.20
C ILE A 213 -20.13 -22.35 9.27
N PHE A 214 -20.57 -21.73 10.36
CA PHE A 214 -20.30 -20.32 10.58
C PHE A 214 -18.83 -20.13 10.91
N ALA A 215 -18.21 -19.13 10.28
CA ALA A 215 -16.90 -18.71 10.70
C ALA A 215 -16.96 -18.22 12.15
N ASP A 216 -15.87 -18.42 12.89
CA ASP A 216 -15.78 -17.95 14.26
C ASP A 216 -16.05 -16.44 14.30
N TRP A 217 -17.10 -16.04 15.00
CA TRP A 217 -17.51 -14.65 15.14
C TRP A 217 -16.38 -13.80 15.74
N GLU A 218 -15.48 -14.42 16.51
CA GLU A 218 -14.34 -13.74 17.12
C GLU A 218 -13.32 -13.23 16.09
N LEU A 219 -13.30 -13.81 14.89
CA LEU A 219 -12.43 -13.38 13.80
C LEU A 219 -12.92 -12.09 13.12
N PHE A 220 -14.22 -11.78 13.23
CA PHE A 220 -14.88 -10.63 12.60
C PHE A 220 -15.21 -9.49 13.57
N HIS A 221 -14.75 -9.56 14.83
CA HIS A 221 -15.03 -8.57 15.87
C HIS A 221 -14.77 -7.11 15.46
N GLY A 222 -15.81 -6.29 15.42
CA GLY A 222 -15.74 -4.95 16.00
C GLY A 222 -16.64 -4.95 17.22
N ASP A 223 -16.17 -4.44 18.35
CA ASP A 223 -17.09 -4.17 19.45
C ASP A 223 -18.09 -3.11 18.96
N LEU A 224 -19.34 -3.51 18.75
CA LEU A 224 -20.42 -2.58 18.41
C LEU A 224 -20.58 -1.50 19.49
N GLY A 225 -20.14 -1.78 20.73
CA GLY A 225 -20.01 -0.82 21.81
C GLY A 225 -18.92 0.23 21.58
N ASP A 226 -17.78 -0.13 20.99
CA ASP A 226 -16.74 0.83 20.59
C ASP A 226 -17.14 1.60 19.33
N LEU A 227 -17.96 1.04 18.42
CA LEU A 227 -18.57 1.83 17.34
C LEU A 227 -19.25 3.06 17.94
N ASN A 228 -20.09 2.93 18.97
CA ASN A 228 -20.70 4.08 19.64
C ASN A 228 -19.70 5.10 20.22
N ARG A 229 -18.50 4.66 20.64
CA ARG A 229 -17.40 5.53 21.09
C ARG A 229 -16.78 6.34 19.94
N TRP A 230 -16.75 5.78 18.73
CA TRP A 230 -16.34 6.48 17.50
C TRP A 230 -17.48 7.30 16.85
N LEU A 231 -18.74 7.05 17.24
CA LEU A 231 -19.93 7.77 16.76
C LEU A 231 -20.31 9.01 17.56
N THR A 232 -19.71 9.19 18.74
CA THR A 232 -19.94 10.38 19.57
C THR A 232 -18.87 11.42 19.24
N PRO A 233 -19.23 12.61 18.71
CA PRO A 233 -18.26 13.67 18.53
C PRO A 233 -17.63 14.00 19.88
N ALA A 234 -16.30 14.02 19.94
CA ALA A 234 -15.62 14.54 21.12
C ALA A 234 -16.17 15.94 21.38
N SER A 235 -16.85 16.13 22.52
CA SER A 235 -17.32 17.44 22.92
C SER A 235 -16.10 18.35 22.98
N HIS A 236 -15.98 19.28 22.04
CA HIS A 236 -15.07 20.40 22.15
C HIS A 236 -15.45 21.13 23.44
N LYS A 237 -14.66 20.94 24.50
CA LYS A 237 -14.64 21.87 25.62
C LYS A 237 -14.06 23.17 25.08
N THR A 238 -14.92 24.06 24.61
CA THR A 238 -14.57 25.47 24.45
C THR A 238 -14.29 26.00 25.85
N GLY A 239 -13.01 26.20 26.17
CA GLY A 239 -12.61 26.96 27.34
C GLY A 239 -13.19 28.35 27.22
N GLY A 240 -14.06 28.73 28.16
CA GLY A 240 -14.56 30.09 28.26
C GLY A 240 -13.42 31.01 28.69
N GLU A 241 -13.15 32.03 27.87
CA GLU A 241 -12.44 33.22 28.32
C GLU A 241 -13.37 34.01 29.25
N GLU A 242 -13.01 34.07 30.53
CA GLU A 242 -13.52 35.08 31.46
C GLU A 242 -12.99 36.45 31.01
N LYS A 243 -13.88 37.32 30.53
CA LYS A 243 -13.61 38.75 30.42
C LYS A 243 -13.78 39.37 31.80
N HIS A 244 -12.67 39.77 32.41
CA HIS A 244 -12.68 40.75 33.49
C HIS A 244 -13.12 42.12 32.96
N THR A 245 -14.20 42.64 33.53
CA THR A 245 -14.44 44.08 33.72
C THR A 245 -14.24 44.39 35.19
#